data_AF-L7E2X4-F1
#
_entry.id   AF-L7E2X4-F1
#
_cell.length_a   1.000
_cell.length_b   1.000
_cell.length_c   1.000
_cell.angle_alpha   90.00
_cell.angle_beta   90.00
_cell.angle_gamma   90.00
#
_symmetry.space_group_name_H-M   'P 1'
#
loop_
_entity.id
_entity.type
_entity.pdbx_description
1 polymer ?
#
loop_
_entity_poly.entity_id
_entity_poly.type
_entity_poly.pdbx_seq_one_letter_code
_entity_poly.pdbx_strand_id
1 'polypeptide(L)'
;MIGFFAITWIIFIYASSNYPDEHFYSHRKILLWFASILLAIASLAYLNLTKTFHRILALVLAIIIGYSIATNLYFNQRYLASKYGSERLLSVADTVEIINQIPVGSTLCDPAKKGKRKEHGQYDYIDTFMTKRELMITNACPSGSYYIRFFVTWYGSIGWHKSTKSLSGKRFN
;
A
#
# COMPACT_ATOMS: atom_id res chain seq x y z
N MET A 1 -9.96 26.45 26.89
CA MET A 1 -9.14 25.23 26.66
C MET A 1 -9.42 24.58 25.30
N ILE A 2 -10.67 24.22 24.96
CA ILE A 2 -11.03 23.58 23.67
C ILE A 2 -10.63 24.43 22.45
N GLY A 3 -10.86 25.75 22.51
CA GLY A 3 -10.48 26.66 21.42
C GLY A 3 -8.97 26.71 21.16
N PHE A 4 -8.14 26.59 22.20
CA PHE A 4 -6.68 26.54 22.06
C PHE A 4 -6.25 25.25 21.33
N PHE A 5 -6.82 24.11 21.71
CA PHE A 5 -6.58 22.84 21.01
C PHE A 5 -7.04 22.85 19.56
N ALA A 6 -8.20 23.45 19.27
CA ALA A 6 -8.72 23.58 17.91
C ALA A 6 -7.81 24.44 17.02
N ILE A 7 -7.30 25.57 17.53
CA ILE A 7 -6.36 26.42 16.79
C ILE A 7 -5.04 25.70 16.53
N THR A 8 -4.49 25.02 17.54
CA THR A 8 -3.26 24.23 17.35
C THR A 8 -3.46 23.16 16.29
N TRP A 9 -4.63 22.51 16.27
CA TRP A 9 -4.96 21.46 15.29
C TRP A 9 -5.07 22.01 13.86
N ILE A 10 -5.72 23.17 13.67
CA ILE A 10 -5.81 23.84 12.35
C ILE A 10 -4.41 24.18 11.80
N ILE A 11 -3.52 24.69 12.66
CA ILE A 11 -2.14 25.00 12.26
C ILE A 11 -1.41 23.73 11.80
N PHE A 12 -1.58 22.61 12.50
CA PHE A 12 -0.98 21.33 12.10
C PHE A 12 -1.56 20.76 10.81
N ILE A 13 -2.87 20.90 10.57
CA ILE A 13 -3.50 20.49 9.31
C ILE A 13 -2.96 21.33 8.15
N TYR A 14 -2.90 22.65 8.32
CA TYR A 14 -2.34 23.56 7.31
C TYR A 14 -0.86 23.29 7.04
N ALA A 15 -0.07 23.02 8.08
CA ALA A 15 1.31 22.58 7.90
C ALA A 15 1.36 21.27 7.12
N SER A 16 0.48 20.30 7.40
CA SER A 16 0.45 19.01 6.71
C SER A 16 0.10 19.09 5.23
N SER A 17 -0.78 20.00 4.81
CA SER A 17 -1.14 20.16 3.41
C SER A 17 -0.01 20.72 2.55
N ASN A 18 1.01 21.33 3.16
CA ASN A 18 2.14 21.94 2.45
C ASN A 18 3.33 20.99 2.24
N TYR A 19 3.29 19.77 2.79
CA TYR A 19 4.35 18.79 2.60
C TYR A 19 3.90 17.68 1.64
N PRO A 20 4.71 17.31 0.63
CA PRO A 20 4.45 16.12 -0.16
C PRO A 20 4.50 14.87 0.72
N ASP A 21 3.60 13.91 0.47
CA ASP A 21 3.31 12.74 1.32
C ASP A 21 4.54 11.93 1.74
N GLU A 22 5.63 12.00 0.97
CA GLU A 22 6.88 11.27 1.17
C GLU A 22 7.75 11.81 2.32
N HIS A 23 7.48 13.00 2.86
CA HIS A 23 8.32 13.64 3.90
C HIS A 23 7.60 13.94 5.22
N PHE A 24 6.36 13.47 5.38
CA PHE A 24 5.62 13.67 6.61
C PHE A 24 6.01 12.61 7.66
N TYR A 25 7.02 12.94 8.48
CA TYR A 25 7.55 12.06 9.52
C TYR A 25 6.46 11.57 10.50
N SER A 26 6.59 10.32 10.95
CA SER A 26 5.63 9.62 11.81
C SER A 26 5.28 10.38 13.10
N HIS A 27 6.27 11.03 13.73
CA HIS A 27 6.05 11.81 14.96
C HIS A 27 5.11 13.01 14.76
N ARG A 28 5.04 13.59 13.55
CA ARG A 28 4.10 14.69 13.24
C ARG A 28 2.68 14.18 12.99
N LYS A 29 2.55 12.96 12.46
CA LYS A 29 1.24 12.30 12.27
C LYS A 29 0.57 11.99 13.61
N ILE A 30 1.35 11.59 14.62
CA ILE A 30 0.84 11.31 15.97
C ILE A 30 0.12 12.54 16.58
N LEU A 31 0.70 13.74 16.44
CA LEU A 31 0.09 14.97 16.96
C LEU A 31 -1.24 15.31 16.26
N LEU A 32 -1.30 15.12 14.94
CA LEU A 32 -2.53 15.30 14.15
C LEU A 32 -3.64 14.33 14.56
N TRP A 33 -3.29 13.09 14.86
CA TRP A 33 -4.28 12.07 15.25
C TRP A 33 -4.73 12.26 16.70
N PHE A 34 -3.80 12.54 17.60
CA PHE A 34 -4.06 12.69 19.03
C PHE A 34 -4.99 13.87 19.34
N ALA A 35 -4.80 15.01 18.65
CA ALA A 35 -5.63 16.19 18.84
C ALA A 35 -7.10 15.93 18.48
N SER A 36 -7.37 15.23 17.38
CA SER A 36 -8.72 14.85 16.94
C SER A 36 -9.43 13.98 17.97
N ILE A 37 -8.69 13.02 18.55
CA ILE A 37 -9.20 12.08 19.56
C ILE A 37 -9.54 12.83 20.86
N LEU A 38 -8.62 13.68 21.34
CA LEU A 38 -8.87 14.47 22.56
C LEU A 38 -10.04 15.45 22.39
N LEU A 39 -10.14 16.12 21.23
CA LEU A 39 -11.27 16.98 20.93
C LEU A 39 -12.58 16.20 20.92
N ALA A 40 -12.62 15.03 20.30
CA ALA A 40 -13.80 14.17 20.30
C ALA A 40 -14.21 13.74 21.72
N ILE A 41 -13.26 13.29 22.55
CA ILE A 41 -13.52 12.89 23.94
C ILE A 41 -14.02 14.08 24.76
N ALA A 42 -13.37 15.24 24.65
CA ALA A 42 -13.81 16.44 25.35
C ALA A 42 -15.21 16.89 24.91
N SER A 43 -15.49 16.89 23.60
CA SER A 43 -16.83 17.20 23.08
C SER A 43 -17.88 16.22 23.60
N LEU A 44 -17.57 14.93 23.70
CA LEU A 44 -18.47 13.92 24.25
C LEU A 44 -18.72 14.11 25.76
N ALA A 45 -17.68 14.44 26.52
CA ALA A 45 -17.77 14.60 27.97
C ALA A 45 -18.63 15.81 28.41
N TYR A 46 -18.73 16.85 27.59
CA TYR A 46 -19.51 18.07 27.89
C TYR A 46 -20.89 18.09 27.21
N LEU A 47 -21.29 17.01 26.51
CA LEU A 47 -22.58 16.93 25.84
C LEU A 47 -23.73 16.73 26.84
N ASN A 48 -24.65 17.69 26.90
CA ASN A 48 -25.88 17.56 27.68
C ASN A 48 -27.08 17.27 26.78
N LEU A 49 -27.51 16.00 26.73
CA LEU A 49 -28.59 15.50 25.86
C LEU A 49 -29.99 16.04 26.21
N THR A 50 -30.15 16.86 27.24
CA THR A 50 -31.43 17.53 27.52
C THR A 50 -31.69 18.68 26.54
N LYS A 51 -30.64 19.35 26.05
CA LYS A 51 -30.77 20.49 25.12
C LYS A 51 -30.79 20.02 23.67
N THR A 52 -31.70 20.58 22.87
CA THR A 52 -31.86 20.27 21.44
C THR A 52 -30.58 20.50 20.62
N PHE A 53 -29.86 21.60 20.88
CA PHE A 53 -28.58 21.89 20.21
C PHE A 53 -27.53 20.80 20.45
N HIS A 54 -27.40 20.32 21.70
CA HIS A 54 -26.46 19.25 22.03
C HIS A 54 -26.88 17.91 21.42
N ARG A 55 -28.18 17.63 21.27
CA ARG A 55 -28.63 16.44 20.53
C ARG A 55 -28.21 16.48 19.06
N ILE A 56 -28.37 17.63 18.40
CA ILE A 56 -27.92 17.81 17.01
C ILE A 56 -26.40 17.62 16.91
N LEU A 57 -25.64 18.23 17.83
CA LEU A 57 -24.18 18.11 17.86
C LEU A 57 -23.73 16.66 18.09
N ALA A 58 -24.40 15.93 18.99
CA ALA A 58 -24.14 14.51 19.23
C ALA A 58 -24.40 13.65 17.99
N LEU A 59 -25.48 13.94 17.24
CA LEU A 59 -25.81 13.23 16.00
C LEU A 59 -24.74 13.48 14.92
N VAL A 60 -24.30 14.72 14.75
CA VAL A 60 -23.22 15.06 13.81
C VAL A 60 -21.92 14.33 14.17
N LEU A 61 -21.53 14.33 15.46
CA LEU A 61 -20.36 13.58 15.93
C LEU A 61 -20.48 12.08 15.65
N ALA A 62 -21.64 11.49 15.88
CA ALA A 62 -21.88 10.08 15.60
C ALA A 62 -21.70 9.73 14.11
N ILE A 63 -22.19 10.59 13.21
CA ILE A 63 -21.98 10.42 11.75
C ILE A 63 -20.49 10.47 11.40
N ILE A 64 -19.75 11.45 11.92
CA ILE A 64 -18.31 11.61 11.63
C ILE A 64 -17.52 10.38 12.13
N ILE A 65 -17.79 9.93 13.36
CA ILE A 65 -17.15 8.75 13.93
C ILE A 65 -17.50 7.50 13.10
N GLY A 66 -18.77 7.32 12.75
CA GLY A 66 -19.22 6.21 11.92
C GLY A 66 -18.54 6.19 10.55
N TYR A 67 -18.41 7.35 9.89
CA TYR A 67 -17.69 7.48 8.62
C TYR A 67 -16.20 7.13 8.77
N SER A 68 -15.55 7.58 9.84
CA SER A 68 -14.15 7.24 10.13
C SER A 68 -13.95 5.74 10.36
N ILE A 69 -14.86 5.09 11.10
CA ILE A 69 -14.83 3.64 11.31
C ILE A 69 -15.00 2.90 9.98
N ALA A 70 -16.00 3.28 9.18
CA ALA A 70 -16.30 2.64 7.90
C ALA A 70 -15.13 2.74 6.91
N THR A 71 -14.50 3.92 6.80
CA THR A 71 -13.34 4.13 5.92
C THR A 71 -12.12 3.32 6.40
N ASN A 72 -11.84 3.29 7.71
CA ASN A 72 -10.77 2.47 8.26
C ASN A 72 -11.00 0.97 8.00
N LEU A 73 -12.22 0.47 8.21
CA LEU A 73 -12.59 -0.92 7.88
C LEU A 73 -12.42 -1.22 6.40
N TYR A 74 -12.84 -0.32 5.52
CA TYR A 74 -12.69 -0.47 4.07
C TYR A 74 -11.22 -0.61 3.65
N PHE A 75 -10.34 0.26 4.16
CA PHE A 75 -8.91 0.19 3.84
C PHE A 75 -8.25 -1.04 4.46
N ASN A 76 -8.64 -1.42 5.68
CA ASN A 76 -8.10 -2.61 6.34
C ASN A 76 -8.51 -3.89 5.59
N GLN A 77 -9.77 -3.97 5.12
CA GLN A 77 -10.23 -5.09 4.29
C GLN A 77 -9.42 -5.19 3.00
N ARG A 78 -9.15 -4.06 2.33
CA ARG A 78 -8.30 -4.04 1.13
C ARG A 78 -6.85 -4.45 1.41
N TYR A 79 -6.30 -4.04 2.55
CA TYR A 79 -4.96 -4.47 2.98
C TYR A 79 -4.91 -5.97 3.25
N LEU A 80 -5.92 -6.53 3.92
CA LEU A 80 -6.00 -7.97 4.14
C LEU A 80 -6.19 -8.72 2.82
N ALA A 81 -7.02 -8.21 1.90
CA ALA A 81 -7.20 -8.79 0.58
C ALA A 81 -5.88 -8.78 -0.24
N SER A 82 -5.09 -7.71 -0.17
CA SER A 82 -3.80 -7.63 -0.87
C SER A 82 -2.71 -8.50 -0.24
N LYS A 83 -2.86 -8.93 1.01
CA LYS A 83 -1.88 -9.78 1.70
C LYS A 83 -2.25 -11.27 1.71
N TYR A 84 -3.54 -11.58 1.84
CA TYR A 84 -4.05 -12.94 2.07
C TYR A 84 -5.11 -13.38 1.05
N GLY A 85 -5.63 -12.47 0.22
CA GLY A 85 -6.67 -12.77 -0.76
C GLY A 85 -6.17 -13.58 -1.97
N SER A 86 -7.10 -13.90 -2.86
CA SER A 86 -6.79 -14.53 -4.14
C SER A 86 -5.95 -13.64 -5.06
N GLU A 87 -6.06 -12.32 -4.90
CA GLU A 87 -5.26 -11.29 -5.57
C GLU A 87 -4.11 -10.78 -4.69
N ARG A 88 -3.62 -11.61 -3.75
CA ARG A 88 -2.53 -11.20 -2.88
C ARG A 88 -1.28 -10.86 -3.69
N LEU A 89 -0.53 -9.87 -3.19
CA LEU A 89 0.79 -9.54 -3.71
C LEU A 89 1.69 -10.77 -3.62
N LEU A 90 2.48 -10.97 -4.69
CA LEU A 90 3.36 -12.11 -4.82
C LEU A 90 4.43 -12.04 -3.72
N SER A 91 4.50 -13.06 -2.87
CA SER A 91 5.49 -13.14 -1.80
C SER A 91 6.83 -13.64 -2.35
N VAL A 92 7.91 -13.46 -1.58
CA VAL A 92 9.23 -13.99 -1.96
C VAL A 92 9.20 -15.50 -2.16
N ALA A 93 8.43 -16.23 -1.35
CA ALA A 93 8.28 -17.68 -1.49
C ALA A 93 7.62 -18.07 -2.82
N ASP A 94 6.58 -17.34 -3.23
CA ASP A 94 5.93 -17.57 -4.53
C ASP A 94 6.89 -17.27 -5.69
N THR A 95 7.69 -16.21 -5.57
CA THR A 95 8.71 -15.88 -6.58
C THR A 95 9.76 -16.99 -6.69
N VAL A 96 10.23 -17.52 -5.57
CA VAL A 96 11.19 -18.63 -5.51
C VAL A 96 10.60 -19.89 -6.18
N GLU A 97 9.34 -20.20 -5.92
CA GLU A 97 8.66 -21.34 -6.54
C GLU A 97 8.54 -21.19 -8.07
N ILE A 98 8.17 -20.00 -8.56
CA ILE A 98 8.11 -19.70 -10.00
C ILE A 98 9.50 -19.81 -10.63
N ILE A 99 10.53 -19.22 -10.00
CA ILE A 99 11.90 -19.27 -10.50
C ILE A 99 12.42 -20.72 -10.55
N ASN A 100 12.02 -21.58 -9.61
CA ASN A 100 12.41 -22.99 -9.62
C ASN A 100 11.86 -23.79 -10.80
N GLN A 101 10.80 -23.31 -11.46
CA GLN A 101 10.27 -23.91 -12.69
C GLN A 101 11.03 -23.45 -13.94
N ILE A 102 11.85 -22.40 -13.83
CA ILE A 102 12.64 -21.86 -14.92
C ILE A 102 13.92 -22.71 -15.08
N PRO A 103 14.28 -23.11 -16.32
CA PRO A 103 15.52 -23.85 -16.57
C PRO A 103 16.76 -23.07 -16.12
N VAL A 104 17.76 -23.81 -15.64
CA VAL A 104 19.07 -23.28 -15.23
C VAL A 104 19.76 -22.58 -16.40
N GLY A 105 20.43 -21.46 -16.14
CA GLY A 105 21.18 -20.69 -17.14
C GLY A 105 20.31 -19.91 -18.13
N SER A 106 18.99 -19.87 -17.93
CA SER A 106 18.08 -19.19 -18.86
C SER A 106 17.94 -17.69 -18.55
N THR A 107 17.41 -16.95 -19.53
CA THR A 107 17.25 -15.50 -19.44
C THR A 107 15.90 -15.13 -18.84
N LEU A 108 15.92 -14.41 -17.71
CA LEU A 108 14.73 -13.80 -17.11
C LEU A 108 14.65 -12.33 -17.56
N CYS A 109 13.52 -11.92 -18.16
CA CYS A 109 13.27 -10.54 -18.46
C CYS A 109 12.65 -9.79 -17.29
N ASP A 110 13.29 -8.69 -16.89
CA ASP A 110 12.75 -7.69 -15.98
C ASP A 110 12.76 -6.30 -16.65
N PRO A 111 11.65 -5.88 -17.29
CA PRO A 111 11.55 -4.57 -17.94
C PRO A 111 11.56 -3.41 -16.92
N ALA A 112 11.31 -3.69 -15.64
CA ALA A 112 11.38 -2.68 -14.57
C ALA A 112 12.83 -2.39 -14.13
N LYS A 113 13.81 -3.19 -14.56
CA LYS A 113 15.27 -2.97 -14.39
C LYS A 113 15.80 -1.85 -15.32
N LYS A 114 14.98 -0.81 -15.59
CA LYS A 114 15.35 0.31 -16.46
C LYS A 114 15.96 1.46 -15.64
N GLY A 115 17.27 1.62 -15.74
CA GLY A 115 18.02 2.82 -15.33
C GLY A 115 18.18 3.04 -13.82
N LYS A 116 19.44 3.06 -13.36
CA LYS A 116 19.94 3.50 -12.03
C LYS A 116 19.40 2.80 -10.76
N ARG A 117 18.38 1.93 -10.83
CA ARG A 117 18.12 0.98 -9.73
C ARG A 117 19.27 -0.02 -9.68
N LYS A 118 19.79 -0.21 -8.45
CA LYS A 118 21.03 -0.93 -8.09
C LYS A 118 21.35 -2.11 -9.01
N GLU A 119 22.63 -2.29 -9.27
CA GLU A 119 23.27 -3.37 -10.05
C GLU A 119 22.68 -4.78 -9.76
N HIS A 120 22.14 -4.99 -8.56
CA HIS A 120 21.42 -6.19 -8.14
C HIS A 120 19.95 -5.87 -7.80
N GLY A 121 19.01 -6.36 -8.62
CA GLY A 121 17.56 -6.28 -8.39
C GLY A 121 17.04 -7.39 -7.47
N GLN A 122 15.73 -7.40 -7.23
CA GLN A 122 15.08 -8.42 -6.39
C GLN A 122 15.32 -9.84 -6.93
N TYR A 123 15.21 -10.02 -8.26
CA TYR A 123 15.43 -11.32 -8.88
C TYR A 123 16.90 -11.75 -8.83
N ASP A 124 17.85 -10.81 -8.98
CA ASP A 124 19.29 -11.13 -8.89
C ASP A 124 19.62 -11.67 -7.49
N TYR A 125 19.04 -11.04 -6.46
CA TYR A 125 19.19 -11.49 -5.08
C TYR A 125 18.56 -12.87 -4.83
N ILE A 126 17.32 -13.07 -5.28
CA ILE A 126 16.64 -14.36 -5.10
C ILE A 126 17.41 -15.47 -5.81
N ASP A 127 17.92 -15.21 -7.01
CA ASP A 127 18.67 -16.23 -7.73
C ASP A 127 20.03 -16.53 -7.09
N THR A 128 20.77 -15.50 -6.71
CA THR A 128 22.09 -15.66 -6.08
C THR A 128 22.02 -16.42 -4.75
N PHE A 129 21.02 -16.11 -3.92
CA PHE A 129 20.99 -16.59 -2.53
C PHE A 129 19.98 -17.70 -2.26
N MET A 130 18.94 -17.87 -3.08
CA MET A 130 17.86 -18.83 -2.83
C MET A 130 17.81 -19.93 -3.89
N THR A 131 17.61 -19.60 -5.16
CA THR A 131 17.31 -20.61 -6.19
C THR A 131 18.55 -21.16 -6.88
N LYS A 132 19.64 -20.39 -6.96
CA LYS A 132 20.93 -20.77 -7.55
C LYS A 132 20.78 -21.35 -8.96
N ARG A 133 19.94 -20.73 -9.79
CA ARG A 133 19.65 -21.18 -11.16
C ARG A 133 20.54 -20.50 -12.19
N GLU A 134 21.42 -19.58 -11.78
CA GLU A 134 22.36 -18.87 -12.65
C GLU A 134 21.62 -18.14 -13.79
N LEU A 135 20.51 -17.47 -13.44
CA LEU A 135 19.66 -16.78 -14.39
C LEU A 135 20.31 -15.49 -14.89
N MET A 136 20.19 -15.26 -16.20
CA MET A 136 20.61 -14.02 -16.85
C MET A 136 19.47 -13.00 -16.81
N ILE A 137 19.51 -12.05 -15.87
CA ILE A 137 18.43 -11.07 -15.69
C ILE A 137 18.66 -9.81 -16.51
N THR A 138 17.84 -9.62 -17.55
CA THR A 138 18.02 -8.55 -18.55
C THR A 138 16.77 -7.67 -18.68
N ASN A 139 16.96 -6.42 -19.11
CA ASN A 139 15.88 -5.46 -19.35
C ASN A 139 15.38 -5.44 -20.81
N ALA A 140 16.13 -6.04 -21.74
CA ALA A 140 15.89 -5.95 -23.18
C ALA A 140 14.92 -7.02 -23.74
N CYS A 141 14.29 -7.84 -22.88
CA CYS A 141 13.32 -8.90 -23.20
C CYS A 141 13.49 -9.55 -24.59
N PRO A 142 14.61 -10.26 -24.85
CA PRO A 142 14.77 -10.96 -26.13
C PRO A 142 13.76 -12.12 -26.26
N SER A 143 13.43 -12.49 -27.50
CA SER A 143 12.57 -13.64 -27.78
C SER A 143 13.13 -14.92 -27.14
N GLY A 144 12.29 -15.67 -26.43
CA GLY A 144 12.70 -16.87 -25.69
C GLY A 144 13.08 -16.63 -24.22
N SER A 145 13.10 -15.38 -23.75
CA SER A 145 13.21 -15.06 -22.33
C SER A 145 11.93 -15.38 -21.55
N TYR A 146 12.11 -15.73 -20.27
CA TYR A 146 11.02 -15.90 -19.32
C TYR A 146 10.62 -14.55 -18.76
N TYR A 147 9.32 -14.30 -18.60
CA TYR A 147 8.81 -13.05 -18.04
C TYR A 147 7.83 -13.36 -16.91
N ILE A 148 8.15 -12.87 -15.70
CA ILE A 148 7.24 -12.95 -14.55
C ILE A 148 6.29 -11.76 -14.65
N ARG A 149 5.06 -12.02 -15.14
CA ARG A 149 4.02 -10.99 -15.26
C ARG A 149 3.28 -10.85 -13.94
N PHE A 150 3.50 -9.73 -13.27
CA PHE A 150 2.68 -9.35 -12.13
C PHE A 150 1.34 -8.78 -12.60
N PHE A 151 0.23 -9.37 -12.13
CA PHE A 151 -1.02 -8.62 -12.05
C PHE A 151 -0.93 -7.71 -10.84
N VAL A 152 -0.28 -6.57 -11.04
CA VAL A 152 -0.44 -5.47 -10.12
C VAL A 152 -1.83 -4.90 -10.43
N THR A 153 -2.84 -5.24 -9.63
CA THR A 153 -4.08 -4.44 -9.57
C THR A 153 -3.75 -3.13 -8.87
N TRP A 154 -2.94 -2.30 -9.54
CA TRP A 154 -2.83 -0.90 -9.17
C TRP A 154 -4.01 -0.18 -9.81
N TYR A 155 -4.67 0.64 -9.00
CA TYR A 155 -5.41 1.78 -9.49
C TYR A 155 -4.64 2.43 -10.65
N GLY A 156 -5.16 2.29 -11.87
CA GLY A 156 -4.71 2.98 -13.07
C GLY A 156 -3.44 2.41 -13.74
N SER A 157 -3.62 1.50 -14.70
CA SER A 157 -3.22 1.72 -16.11
C SER A 157 -3.11 0.38 -16.85
N ILE A 158 -4.01 0.19 -17.82
CA ILE A 158 -4.07 -0.97 -18.72
C ILE A 158 -3.04 -0.75 -19.84
N GLY A 159 -2.07 -1.65 -19.96
CA GLY A 159 -1.04 -1.63 -21.00
C GLY A 159 -0.99 -2.95 -21.78
N TRP A 160 -1.11 -2.83 -23.10
CA TRP A 160 -1.28 -3.86 -24.12
C TRP A 160 -0.19 -4.96 -24.24
N HIS A 161 -0.61 -6.11 -24.79
CA HIS A 161 0.16 -7.33 -25.05
C HIS A 161 1.31 -7.17 -26.08
N LYS A 162 2.41 -7.92 -25.86
CA LYS A 162 3.20 -8.55 -26.95
C LYS A 162 3.76 -9.90 -26.45
N SER A 163 3.60 -10.93 -27.28
CA SER A 163 3.81 -12.35 -26.96
C SER A 163 5.27 -12.69 -26.60
N THR A 164 5.47 -13.20 -25.38
CA THR A 164 6.58 -14.07 -24.94
C THR A 164 6.00 -15.05 -23.92
N LYS A 165 6.62 -16.24 -23.73
CA LYS A 165 6.08 -17.32 -22.88
C LYS A 165 5.78 -16.80 -21.47
N SER A 166 4.51 -16.51 -21.22
CA SER A 166 4.03 -15.94 -19.97
C SER A 166 3.71 -17.09 -19.03
N LEU A 167 4.52 -17.25 -17.98
CA LEU A 167 4.09 -18.04 -16.83
C LEU A 167 3.10 -17.17 -16.04
N SER A 168 1.81 -17.43 -16.24
CA SER A 168 0.77 -16.80 -15.43
C SER A 168 0.84 -17.39 -14.03
N GLY A 169 1.13 -16.56 -13.03
CA GLY A 169 0.98 -16.90 -11.62
C GLY A 169 -0.49 -17.03 -11.20
N LYS A 170 -1.32 -17.70 -12.01
CA LYS A 170 -2.56 -18.26 -11.52
C LYS A 170 -2.16 -19.48 -10.70
N ARG A 171 -2.54 -19.45 -9.42
CA ARG A 171 -2.63 -20.60 -8.53
C ARG A 171 -3.04 -21.82 -9.38
N PHE A 172 -2.10 -22.72 -9.64
CA PHE A 172 -2.45 -24.08 -10.03
C PHE A 172 -2.97 -24.70 -8.74
N ASN A 173 -4.31 -24.81 -8.66
CA ASN A 173 -4.92 -25.75 -7.74
C ASN A 173 -4.58 -27.18 -8.20
#